data_AF-A0A9D5JE55-F1
#
_entry.id   AF-A0A9D5JE55-F1
#
_cell.length_a   1.000
_cell.length_b   1.000
_cell.length_c   1.000
_cell.angle_alpha   90.00
_cell.angle_beta   90.00
_cell.angle_gamma   90.00
#
_symmetry.space_group_name_H-M   'P 1'
#
loop_
_entity.id
_entity.type
_entity.pdbx_description
1 polymer ?
#
loop_
_entity_poly.entity_id
_entity_poly.type
_entity_poly.pdbx_seq_one_letter_code
_entity_poly.pdbx_strand_id
1 'polypeptide(L)'
;MQRFGVLTLAAGVAAFVAATGAANAEQPGAPAVSARHIRTDRDNSSRQVRSDRNIQFTRGYVEKAIDKLQRGQRDYGGHRAAAVAALVQAREDLRSALNSDRGREGMRPLPPPPAFPDIDRSGMMNQNASNETIESSRGYIEKAIDMLQGDAGDYGGYRLKAIADLRRARADLVAALQYAQQHPDRDRGVQPDANMGSDRNIQMTRGYLERAIDMLNSDQRDYAGHRAAAVRDLGEARVALQQALRVDMKAVGAPPSVPDIDRSGLRKQSASNENLELVNRYAQKALSMLQGDAHDYGGYRAKAIGDLQRARAELNAALQYVNQR
;
A
#
# COMPACT_ATOMS: atom_id res chain seq x y z
N MET A 1 -42.30 -26.95 -24.98
CA MET A 1 -41.69 -25.74 -25.56
C MET A 1 -41.90 -24.57 -24.61
N GLN A 2 -40.95 -24.32 -23.70
CA GLN A 2 -41.01 -23.22 -22.74
C GLN A 2 -40.06 -22.11 -23.21
N ARG A 3 -40.57 -20.89 -23.30
CA ARG A 3 -39.87 -19.70 -23.84
C ARG A 3 -39.03 -19.06 -22.74
N PHE A 4 -37.73 -18.90 -22.99
CA PHE A 4 -36.83 -18.08 -22.18
C PHE A 4 -37.03 -16.59 -22.52
N GLY A 5 -37.41 -15.80 -21.52
CA GLY A 5 -37.42 -14.34 -21.59
C GLY A 5 -36.04 -13.80 -21.23
N VAL A 6 -35.41 -13.11 -22.18
CA VAL A 6 -34.13 -12.40 -21.98
C VAL A 6 -34.47 -10.97 -21.57
N LEU A 7 -34.09 -10.59 -20.35
CA LEU A 7 -34.17 -9.23 -19.82
C LEU A 7 -32.82 -8.54 -20.04
N THR A 8 -32.77 -7.65 -21.03
CA THR A 8 -31.61 -6.81 -21.34
C THR A 8 -31.60 -5.58 -20.43
N LEU A 9 -30.59 -5.45 -19.58
CA LEU A 9 -30.42 -4.31 -18.67
C LEU A 9 -29.38 -3.36 -19.27
N ALA A 10 -29.84 -2.22 -19.80
CA ALA A 10 -29.00 -1.16 -20.31
C ALA A 10 -28.56 -0.24 -19.17
N ALA A 11 -27.27 -0.18 -18.88
CA ALA A 11 -26.69 0.78 -17.94
C ALA A 11 -26.12 1.98 -18.70
N GLY A 12 -26.70 3.15 -18.45
CA GLY A 12 -26.35 4.42 -19.10
C GLY A 12 -24.98 4.96 -18.66
N VAL A 13 -24.25 5.49 -19.63
CA VAL A 13 -22.99 6.23 -19.43
C VAL A 13 -23.34 7.70 -19.18
N ALA A 14 -22.99 8.22 -18.01
CA ALA A 14 -23.11 9.64 -17.69
C ALA A 14 -21.88 10.40 -18.19
N ALA A 15 -22.09 11.36 -19.10
CA ALA A 15 -21.08 12.28 -19.59
C ALA A 15 -20.92 13.47 -18.61
N PHE A 16 -19.69 13.78 -18.21
CA PHE A 16 -19.35 14.99 -17.46
C PHE A 16 -19.01 16.12 -18.44
N VAL A 17 -19.77 17.21 -18.39
CA VAL A 17 -19.50 18.45 -19.13
C VAL A 17 -18.57 19.34 -18.30
N ALA A 18 -17.42 19.71 -18.86
CA ALA A 18 -16.52 20.71 -18.31
C ALA A 18 -17.00 22.11 -18.75
N ALA A 19 -17.37 22.96 -17.78
CA ALA A 19 -17.71 24.36 -18.03
C ALA A 19 -16.45 25.21 -17.87
N THR A 20 -15.92 25.70 -18.99
CA THR A 20 -14.97 26.81 -19.05
C THR A 20 -15.74 28.13 -19.09
N GLY A 21 -15.51 29.00 -18.11
CA GLY A 21 -16.09 30.33 -18.02
C GLY A 21 -14.99 31.37 -17.75
N ALA A 22 -14.89 32.34 -18.65
CA ALA A 22 -13.80 33.30 -18.77
C ALA A 22 -14.04 34.61 -17.98
N ALA A 23 -12.91 35.30 -17.78
CA ALA A 23 -12.70 36.75 -17.76
C ALA A 23 -13.51 37.63 -16.78
N ASN A 24 -12.80 38.40 -15.95
CA ASN A 24 -13.27 39.73 -15.57
C ASN A 24 -12.12 40.73 -15.36
N ALA A 25 -12.20 41.77 -16.20
CA ALA A 25 -11.85 43.18 -16.06
C ALA A 25 -10.61 43.61 -15.24
N GLU A 26 -9.67 44.22 -15.96
CA GLU A 26 -8.61 45.10 -15.45
C GLU A 26 -9.18 46.45 -14.98
N GLN A 27 -8.66 46.95 -13.85
CA GLN A 27 -8.96 48.28 -13.32
C GLN A 27 -7.61 48.96 -12.96
N PRO A 28 -7.28 50.15 -13.50
CA PRO A 28 -6.03 50.82 -13.19
C PRO A 28 -6.19 51.80 -12.01
N GLY A 29 -5.36 51.68 -10.98
CA GLY A 29 -5.39 52.60 -9.84
C GLY A 29 -4.21 52.46 -8.87
N ALA A 30 -3.15 53.22 -9.16
CA ALA A 30 -2.11 53.82 -8.28
C ALA A 30 -1.30 52.97 -7.26
N PRO A 31 0.01 53.26 -7.10
CA PRO A 31 0.94 52.49 -6.27
C PRO A 31 0.93 52.97 -4.81
N ALA A 32 0.49 52.10 -3.89
CA ALA A 32 0.71 52.27 -2.45
C ALA A 32 1.85 51.36 -1.98
N VAL A 33 2.83 52.01 -1.36
CA VAL A 33 4.15 51.50 -0.95
C VAL A 33 4.05 50.37 0.09
N SER A 34 4.58 49.21 -0.31
CA SER A 34 5.43 48.26 0.43
C SER A 34 5.49 48.35 1.96
N ALA A 35 4.62 47.61 2.65
CA ALA A 35 4.88 47.14 4.03
C ALA A 35 4.15 45.81 4.39
N ARG A 36 3.62 45.07 3.42
CA ARG A 36 2.69 43.93 3.68
C ARG A 36 3.20 42.54 3.29
N HIS A 37 4.48 42.38 2.94
CA HIS A 37 4.99 41.10 2.40
C HIS A 37 5.62 40.14 3.41
N ILE A 38 5.84 40.52 4.68
CA ILE A 38 6.51 39.61 5.65
C ILE A 38 5.53 38.68 6.39
N ARG A 39 4.21 38.97 6.39
CA ARG A 39 3.22 38.14 7.09
C ARG A 39 2.79 36.87 6.35
N THR A 40 3.04 36.75 5.05
CA THR A 40 2.58 35.60 4.25
C THR A 40 3.46 34.36 4.38
N ASP A 41 4.77 34.54 4.63
CA ASP A 41 5.71 33.41 4.56
C ASP A 41 5.67 32.53 5.82
N ARG A 42 5.43 33.15 6.98
CA ARG A 42 5.30 32.42 8.25
C ARG A 42 4.03 31.58 8.30
N ASP A 43 2.92 32.08 7.76
CA ASP A 43 1.67 31.34 7.72
C ASP A 43 1.74 30.16 6.75
N ASN A 44 2.41 30.32 5.61
CA ASN A 44 2.60 29.26 4.61
C ASN A 44 3.45 28.10 5.14
N SER A 45 4.58 28.37 5.79
CA SER A 45 5.42 27.31 6.39
C SER A 45 4.67 26.48 7.45
N SER A 46 3.84 27.12 8.28
CA SER A 46 3.06 26.42 9.29
C SER A 46 1.98 25.51 8.70
N ARG A 47 1.39 25.90 7.55
CA ARG A 47 0.41 25.10 6.82
C ARG A 47 1.05 23.91 6.13
N GLN A 48 2.20 24.11 5.49
CA GLN A 48 2.96 23.04 4.82
C GLN A 48 3.39 21.95 5.81
N VAL A 49 3.94 22.33 6.97
CA VAL A 49 4.31 21.36 8.02
C VAL A 49 3.10 20.56 8.54
N ARG A 50 1.89 21.13 8.55
CA ARG A 50 0.66 20.40 8.90
C ARG A 50 0.21 19.47 7.77
N SER A 51 0.28 19.95 6.54
CA SER A 51 0.06 19.20 5.29
C SER A 51 0.89 17.91 5.27
N ASP A 52 2.21 18.02 5.42
CA ASP A 52 3.11 16.86 5.38
C ASP A 52 2.82 15.85 6.47
N ARG A 53 2.52 16.33 7.69
CA ARG A 53 2.09 15.45 8.78
C ARG A 53 0.81 14.72 8.40
N ASN A 54 -0.19 15.40 7.84
CA ASN A 54 -1.43 14.76 7.42
C ASN A 54 -1.19 13.66 6.39
N ILE A 55 -0.29 13.87 5.42
CA ILE A 55 0.08 12.84 4.44
C ILE A 55 0.76 11.65 5.12
N GLN A 56 1.66 11.88 6.08
CA GLN A 56 2.28 10.81 6.85
C GLN A 56 1.30 10.03 7.70
N PHE A 57 0.37 10.71 8.37
CA PHE A 57 -0.70 10.09 9.15
C PHE A 57 -1.58 9.23 8.25
N THR A 58 -2.04 9.80 7.14
CA THR A 58 -2.84 9.13 6.12
C THR A 58 -2.14 7.86 5.65
N ARG A 59 -0.86 7.96 5.29
CA ARG A 59 -0.06 6.80 4.88
C ARG A 59 -0.05 5.72 5.96
N GLY A 60 0.14 6.08 7.23
CA GLY A 60 0.09 5.14 8.35
C GLY A 60 -1.27 4.44 8.50
N TYR A 61 -2.38 5.14 8.24
CA TYR A 61 -3.72 4.51 8.22
C TYR A 61 -3.89 3.54 7.05
N VAL A 62 -3.40 3.91 5.86
CA VAL A 62 -3.44 3.04 4.68
C VAL A 62 -2.64 1.77 4.91
N GLU A 63 -1.43 1.88 5.45
CA GLU A 63 -0.58 0.73 5.78
C GLU A 63 -1.26 -0.21 6.79
N LYS A 64 -1.91 0.35 7.83
CA LYS A 64 -2.69 -0.43 8.79
C LYS A 64 -3.89 -1.13 8.15
N ALA A 65 -4.59 -0.47 7.25
CA ALA A 65 -5.71 -1.07 6.52
C ALA A 65 -5.23 -2.22 5.64
N ILE A 66 -4.10 -2.03 4.94
CA ILE A 66 -3.44 -3.10 4.16
C ILE A 66 -3.10 -4.26 5.09
N ASP A 67 -2.39 -4.03 6.18
CA ASP A 67 -1.95 -5.08 7.09
C ASP A 67 -3.14 -5.86 7.67
N LYS A 68 -4.20 -5.17 8.11
CA LYS A 68 -5.43 -5.81 8.59
C LYS A 68 -6.11 -6.63 7.50
N LEU A 69 -6.35 -6.06 6.32
CA LEU A 69 -7.01 -6.78 5.23
C LEU A 69 -6.19 -7.98 4.79
N GLN A 70 -4.86 -7.82 4.73
CA GLN A 70 -3.95 -8.91 4.45
C GLN A 70 -4.21 -10.05 5.42
N ARG A 71 -4.17 -9.81 6.75
CA ARG A 71 -4.41 -10.83 7.80
C ARG A 71 -5.73 -11.59 7.73
N GLY A 72 -6.79 -10.99 7.19
CA GLY A 72 -8.07 -11.68 7.05
C GLY A 72 -7.88 -12.89 6.14
N GLN A 73 -8.54 -14.03 6.40
CA GLN A 73 -8.39 -15.23 5.55
C GLN A 73 -9.37 -15.26 4.38
N ARG A 74 -10.49 -14.55 4.49
CA ARG A 74 -11.59 -14.60 3.53
C ARG A 74 -11.48 -13.49 2.49
N ASP A 75 -11.61 -13.83 1.21
CA ASP A 75 -11.51 -12.85 0.12
C ASP A 75 -12.85 -12.23 -0.31
N TYR A 76 -13.96 -12.78 0.19
CA TYR A 76 -15.32 -12.28 -0.05
C TYR A 76 -15.64 -12.09 -1.54
N GLY A 77 -15.34 -13.10 -2.36
CA GLY A 77 -15.62 -13.06 -3.79
C GLY A 77 -14.71 -12.12 -4.58
N GLY A 78 -13.47 -11.87 -4.15
CA GLY A 78 -12.52 -11.00 -4.85
C GLY A 78 -12.38 -9.60 -4.24
N HIS A 79 -13.35 -9.18 -3.42
CA HIS A 79 -13.45 -7.79 -2.97
C HIS A 79 -12.33 -7.37 -2.02
N ARG A 80 -11.86 -8.27 -1.15
CA ARG A 80 -10.76 -7.90 -0.25
C ARG A 80 -9.46 -7.69 -1.02
N ALA A 81 -9.11 -8.57 -1.95
CA ALA A 81 -7.92 -8.38 -2.77
C ALA A 81 -8.00 -7.12 -3.65
N ALA A 82 -9.18 -6.79 -4.20
CA ALA A 82 -9.41 -5.53 -4.91
C ALA A 82 -9.16 -4.31 -4.00
N ALA A 83 -9.69 -4.34 -2.77
CA ALA A 83 -9.45 -3.29 -1.78
C ALA A 83 -7.95 -3.15 -1.44
N VAL A 84 -7.23 -4.26 -1.24
CA VAL A 84 -5.78 -4.24 -0.99
C VAL A 84 -5.02 -3.64 -2.17
N ALA A 85 -5.38 -3.98 -3.40
CA ALA A 85 -4.74 -3.42 -4.59
C ALA A 85 -4.94 -1.90 -4.68
N ALA A 86 -6.16 -1.41 -4.42
CA ALA A 86 -6.45 0.02 -4.38
C ALA A 86 -5.68 0.75 -3.25
N LEU A 87 -5.57 0.16 -2.06
CA LEU A 87 -4.78 0.73 -0.97
C LEU A 87 -3.29 0.80 -1.28
N VAL A 88 -2.74 -0.20 -1.97
CA VAL A 88 -1.34 -0.17 -2.43
C VAL A 88 -1.12 0.99 -3.40
N GLN A 89 -2.05 1.23 -4.32
CA GLN A 89 -1.97 2.38 -5.23
C GLN A 89 -2.02 3.71 -4.47
N ALA A 90 -2.97 3.86 -3.53
CA ALA A 90 -3.06 5.04 -2.68
C ALA A 90 -1.77 5.29 -1.89
N ARG A 91 -1.10 4.23 -1.39
CA ARG A 91 0.19 4.33 -0.71
C ARG A 91 1.29 4.90 -1.60
N GLU A 92 1.39 4.45 -2.86
CA GLU A 92 2.40 4.94 -3.81
C GLU A 92 2.13 6.40 -4.21
N ASP A 93 0.86 6.80 -4.34
CA ASP A 93 0.48 8.21 -4.57
C ASP A 93 0.86 9.09 -3.37
N LEU A 94 0.60 8.65 -2.14
CA LEU A 94 1.01 9.38 -0.92
C LEU A 94 2.54 9.50 -0.81
N ARG A 95 3.28 8.46 -1.23
CA ARG A 95 4.75 8.52 -1.31
C ARG A 95 5.19 9.57 -2.35
N SER A 96 4.53 9.60 -3.50
CA SER A 96 4.81 10.57 -4.56
C SER A 96 4.51 11.99 -4.11
N ALA A 97 3.42 12.20 -3.36
CA ALA A 97 3.08 13.48 -2.74
C ALA A 97 4.20 14.00 -1.82
N LEU A 98 4.70 13.15 -0.91
CA LEU A 98 5.81 13.51 -0.01
C LEU A 98 7.11 13.83 -0.76
N ASN A 99 7.39 13.11 -1.85
CA ASN A 99 8.57 13.36 -2.67
C ASN A 99 8.47 14.65 -3.48
N SER A 100 7.28 14.96 -4.00
CA SER A 100 7.02 16.22 -4.71
C SER A 100 7.21 17.44 -3.82
N ASP A 101 6.92 17.34 -2.52
CA ASP A 101 7.15 18.43 -1.58
C ASP A 101 8.64 18.60 -1.23
N ARG A 102 9.36 17.48 -0.99
CA ARG A 102 10.82 17.48 -0.72
C ARG A 102 11.67 18.06 -1.84
N GLY A 103 11.19 17.99 -3.09
CA GLY A 103 11.89 18.60 -4.23
C GLY A 103 11.91 20.13 -4.21
N ARG A 104 11.17 20.79 -3.31
CA ARG A 104 11.02 22.25 -3.32
C ARG A 104 11.96 23.01 -2.39
N GLU A 105 12.50 22.43 -1.34
CA GLU A 105 13.48 23.10 -0.46
C GLU A 105 14.10 22.07 0.48
N GLY A 106 15.38 22.23 0.84
CA GLY A 106 16.20 21.32 1.64
C GLY A 106 15.68 21.00 3.05
N MET A 107 14.50 20.41 3.14
CA MET A 107 13.77 20.16 4.37
C MET A 107 14.32 18.96 5.13
N ARG A 108 14.45 19.15 6.44
CA ARG A 108 14.84 18.13 7.40
C ARG A 108 13.95 16.89 7.29
N PRO A 109 14.51 15.68 7.48
CA PRO A 109 13.71 14.47 7.59
C PRO A 109 12.63 14.67 8.65
N LEU A 110 11.38 14.52 8.24
CA LEU A 110 10.22 14.60 9.12
C LEU A 110 10.31 13.48 10.18
N PRO A 111 9.83 13.74 11.42
CA PRO A 111 9.77 12.71 12.44
C PRO A 111 8.89 11.53 11.98
N PRO A 112 9.15 10.31 12.46
CA PRO A 112 8.28 9.17 12.17
C PRO A 112 6.85 9.46 12.63
N PRO A 113 5.82 8.94 11.95
CA PRO A 113 4.44 9.09 12.39
C PRO A 113 4.31 8.54 13.82
N PRO A 114 3.51 9.17 14.69
CA PRO A 114 3.36 8.72 16.07
C PRO A 114 2.80 7.31 16.10
N ALA A 115 3.24 6.55 17.10
CA ALA A 115 2.76 5.20 17.33
C ALA A 115 1.25 5.23 17.57
N PHE A 116 0.47 4.82 16.57
CA PHE A 116 -0.94 4.58 16.77
C PHE A 116 -1.12 3.44 17.78
N PRO A 117 -2.06 3.55 18.73
CA PRO A 117 -2.37 2.47 19.66
C PRO A 117 -2.71 1.21 18.87
N ASP A 118 -2.02 0.12 19.17
CA ASP A 118 -2.43 -1.20 18.72
C ASP A 118 -3.70 -1.57 19.48
N ILE A 119 -4.81 -1.67 18.76
CA ILE A 119 -6.03 -2.28 19.29
C ILE A 119 -5.77 -3.79 19.19
N ASP A 120 -5.02 -4.32 20.15
CA ASP A 120 -4.73 -5.74 20.24
C ASP A 120 -5.96 -6.45 20.84
N ARG A 121 -6.69 -7.15 19.98
CA ARG A 121 -7.76 -8.10 20.34
C ARG A 121 -7.40 -9.46 19.77
N SER A 122 -6.36 -10.05 20.32
CA SER A 122 -5.90 -11.39 19.98
C SER A 122 -6.64 -12.42 20.85
N GLY A 123 -7.60 -13.13 20.27
CA GLY A 123 -8.24 -14.27 20.94
C GLY A 123 -9.48 -14.78 20.21
N MET A 124 -9.35 -15.93 19.54
CA MET A 124 -10.39 -16.70 18.82
C MET A 124 -10.82 -16.16 17.44
N MET A 125 -10.10 -16.58 16.40
CA MET A 125 -10.44 -16.30 14.99
C MET A 125 -11.66 -17.11 14.54
N ASN A 126 -12.85 -16.59 14.82
CA ASN A 126 -14.13 -16.99 14.24
C ASN A 126 -14.48 -16.01 13.08
N GLN A 127 -15.43 -16.35 12.20
CA GLN A 127 -16.03 -15.47 11.17
C GLN A 127 -16.17 -13.99 11.57
N ASN A 128 -16.56 -13.72 12.82
CA ASN A 128 -16.67 -12.41 13.45
C ASN A 128 -15.35 -11.61 13.39
N ALA A 129 -14.20 -12.26 13.53
CA ALA A 129 -12.89 -11.61 13.44
C ALA A 129 -12.56 -11.15 12.00
N SER A 130 -13.05 -11.87 10.99
CA SER A 130 -12.83 -11.48 9.58
C SER A 130 -13.72 -10.29 9.19
N ASN A 131 -14.95 -10.23 9.72
CA ASN A 131 -15.82 -9.06 9.54
C ASN A 131 -15.30 -7.84 10.33
N GLU A 132 -14.88 -8.04 11.58
CA GLU A 132 -14.25 -6.98 12.41
C GLU A 132 -12.99 -6.42 11.75
N THR A 133 -12.24 -7.27 11.03
CA THR A 133 -11.09 -6.86 10.23
C THR A 133 -11.49 -5.93 9.10
N ILE A 134 -12.53 -6.26 8.32
CA ILE A 134 -13.03 -5.39 7.26
C ILE A 134 -13.53 -4.06 7.83
N GLU A 135 -14.33 -4.09 8.90
CA GLU A 135 -14.88 -2.88 9.53
C GLU A 135 -13.77 -1.99 10.09
N SER A 136 -12.78 -2.58 10.77
CA SER A 136 -11.60 -1.86 11.26
C SER A 136 -10.83 -1.20 10.11
N SER A 137 -10.60 -1.92 9.02
CA SER A 137 -9.92 -1.38 7.84
C SER A 137 -10.71 -0.26 7.19
N ARG A 138 -12.04 -0.39 7.10
CA ARG A 138 -12.93 0.68 6.63
C ARG A 138 -12.77 1.94 7.48
N GLY A 139 -12.75 1.80 8.80
CA GLY A 139 -12.55 2.93 9.72
C GLY A 139 -11.20 3.64 9.53
N TYR A 140 -10.13 2.92 9.19
CA TYR A 140 -8.85 3.54 8.86
C TYR A 140 -8.89 4.27 7.52
N ILE A 141 -9.55 3.71 6.52
CA ILE A 141 -9.73 4.34 5.20
C ILE A 141 -10.55 5.63 5.31
N GLU A 142 -11.63 5.62 6.10
CA GLU A 142 -12.47 6.81 6.33
C GLU A 142 -11.67 7.93 6.99
N LYS A 143 -10.90 7.62 8.04
CA LYS A 143 -9.98 8.59 8.66
C LYS A 143 -8.96 9.14 7.68
N ALA A 144 -8.37 8.29 6.84
CA ALA A 144 -7.40 8.69 5.81
C ALA A 144 -8.04 9.66 4.80
N ILE A 145 -9.26 9.38 4.35
CA ILE A 145 -10.01 10.26 3.45
C ILE A 145 -10.28 11.61 4.12
N ASP A 146 -10.78 11.62 5.36
CA ASP A 146 -11.10 12.86 6.10
C ASP A 146 -9.85 13.75 6.25
N MET A 147 -8.70 13.14 6.58
CA MET A 147 -7.43 13.85 6.68
C MET A 147 -6.97 14.46 5.36
N LEU A 148 -7.08 13.72 4.24
CA LEU A 148 -6.72 14.25 2.93
C LEU A 148 -7.69 15.34 2.46
N GLN A 149 -8.99 15.19 2.73
CA GLN A 149 -10.00 16.18 2.34
C GLN A 149 -9.85 17.49 3.12
N GLY A 150 -9.44 17.42 4.39
CA GLY A 150 -9.17 18.61 5.21
C GLY A 150 -7.84 19.30 4.88
N ASP A 151 -6.98 18.68 4.06
CA ASP A 151 -5.71 19.27 3.66
C ASP A 151 -5.91 20.33 2.56
N ALA A 152 -5.06 21.35 2.52
CA ALA A 152 -5.11 22.39 1.49
C ALA A 152 -4.20 22.08 0.30
N GLY A 153 -3.08 21.38 0.54
CA GLY A 153 -2.10 21.03 -0.48
C GLY A 153 -2.59 19.90 -1.37
N ASP A 154 -2.41 20.02 -2.69
CA ASP A 154 -2.75 18.94 -3.64
C ASP A 154 -1.53 18.09 -4.07
N TYR A 155 -0.33 18.55 -3.72
CA TYR A 155 0.94 17.86 -3.98
C TYR A 155 1.08 17.39 -5.44
N GLY A 156 0.81 18.26 -6.40
CA GLY A 156 0.88 17.90 -7.82
C GLY A 156 -0.20 16.90 -8.26
N GLY A 157 -1.34 16.85 -7.58
CA GLY A 157 -2.48 16.00 -7.90
C GLY A 157 -2.49 14.63 -7.22
N TYR A 158 -1.43 14.27 -6.50
CA TYR A 158 -1.33 12.97 -5.84
C TYR A 158 -2.32 12.79 -4.69
N ARG A 159 -2.72 13.89 -4.02
CA ARG A 159 -3.75 13.82 -2.98
C ARG A 159 -5.09 13.36 -3.54
N LEU A 160 -5.57 13.98 -4.62
CA LEU A 160 -6.85 13.62 -5.23
C LEU A 160 -6.84 12.19 -5.77
N LYS A 161 -5.72 11.72 -6.33
CA LYS A 161 -5.54 10.33 -6.75
C LYS A 161 -5.65 9.37 -5.56
N ALA A 162 -4.91 9.64 -4.48
CA ALA A 162 -4.98 8.85 -3.26
C ALA A 162 -6.41 8.80 -2.68
N ILE A 163 -7.15 9.92 -2.67
CA ILE A 163 -8.56 9.94 -2.25
C ILE A 163 -9.42 9.03 -3.15
N ALA A 164 -9.21 9.07 -4.47
CA ALA A 164 -9.97 8.25 -5.40
C ALA A 164 -9.75 6.75 -5.15
N ASP A 165 -8.50 6.34 -4.93
CA ASP A 165 -8.17 4.94 -4.64
C ASP A 165 -8.67 4.50 -3.25
N LEU A 166 -8.62 5.37 -2.25
CA LEU A 166 -9.20 5.09 -0.93
C LEU A 166 -10.72 4.91 -1.01
N ARG A 167 -11.42 5.70 -1.84
CA ARG A 167 -12.85 5.52 -2.08
C ARG A 167 -13.17 4.21 -2.80
N ARG A 168 -12.34 3.82 -3.77
CA ARG A 168 -12.46 2.50 -4.42
C ARG A 168 -12.29 1.37 -3.40
N ALA A 169 -11.23 1.41 -2.59
CA ALA A 169 -11.00 0.44 -1.52
C ALA A 169 -12.19 0.36 -0.55
N ARG A 170 -12.74 1.51 -0.14
CA ARG A 170 -13.93 1.57 0.71
C ARG A 170 -15.14 0.90 0.05
N ALA A 171 -15.39 1.14 -1.24
CA ALA A 171 -16.48 0.53 -1.97
C ALA A 171 -16.35 -1.00 -2.01
N ASP A 172 -15.13 -1.50 -2.26
CA ASP A 172 -14.84 -2.94 -2.24
C ASP A 172 -15.07 -3.56 -0.87
N LEU A 173 -14.68 -2.88 0.23
CA LEU A 173 -14.96 -3.37 1.58
C LEU A 173 -16.46 -3.41 1.91
N VAL A 174 -17.26 -2.46 1.41
CA VAL A 174 -18.72 -2.51 1.55
C VAL A 174 -19.30 -3.70 0.79
N ALA A 175 -18.85 -3.94 -0.45
CA ALA A 175 -19.26 -5.10 -1.23
C ALA A 175 -18.87 -6.43 -0.56
N ALA A 176 -17.67 -6.50 0.04
CA ALA A 176 -17.22 -7.66 0.82
C ALA A 176 -18.16 -7.97 2.00
N LEU A 177 -18.59 -6.94 2.74
CA LEU A 177 -19.54 -7.10 3.86
C LEU A 177 -20.92 -7.56 3.38
N GLN A 178 -21.42 -7.00 2.28
CA GLN A 178 -22.69 -7.44 1.67
C GLN A 178 -22.61 -8.89 1.19
N TYR A 179 -21.50 -9.27 0.55
CA TYR A 179 -21.26 -10.65 0.13
C TYR A 179 -21.26 -11.61 1.32
N ALA A 180 -20.60 -11.24 2.42
CA ALA A 180 -20.58 -12.02 3.66
C ALA A 180 -21.98 -12.24 4.24
N GLN A 181 -22.83 -11.21 4.22
CA GLN A 181 -24.21 -11.26 4.71
C GLN A 181 -25.10 -12.17 3.84
N GLN A 182 -24.87 -12.18 2.52
CA GLN A 182 -25.62 -13.01 1.58
C GLN A 182 -25.19 -14.49 1.58
N HIS A 183 -24.00 -14.80 2.09
CA HIS A 183 -23.42 -16.15 2.06
C HIS A 183 -22.96 -16.62 3.47
N PRO A 184 -23.89 -16.83 4.42
CA PRO A 184 -23.54 -17.27 5.77
C PRO A 184 -23.03 -18.72 5.84
N ASP A 185 -23.52 -19.62 4.98
CA ASP A 185 -23.30 -21.08 5.10
C ASP A 185 -22.14 -21.65 4.30
N ARG A 186 -21.56 -20.90 3.36
CA ARG A 186 -20.41 -21.37 2.55
C ARG A 186 -19.13 -21.63 3.38
N ASP A 187 -19.11 -21.24 4.66
CA ASP A 187 -17.92 -21.25 5.50
C ASP A 187 -17.76 -22.48 6.40
N ARG A 188 -18.74 -23.40 6.45
CA ARG A 188 -18.69 -24.53 7.42
C ARG A 188 -17.94 -25.79 6.96
N GLY A 189 -17.42 -25.86 5.73
CA GLY A 189 -16.87 -27.16 5.26
C GLY A 189 -15.88 -27.16 4.11
N VAL A 190 -15.40 -26.02 3.61
CA VAL A 190 -14.43 -26.04 2.50
C VAL A 190 -13.03 -26.23 3.09
N GLN A 191 -12.49 -27.44 2.97
CA GLN A 191 -11.07 -27.69 3.16
C GLN A 191 -10.28 -26.79 2.19
N PRO A 192 -9.25 -26.07 2.66
CA PRO A 192 -8.48 -25.19 1.80
C PRO A 192 -7.80 -26.04 0.72
N ASP A 193 -8.16 -25.82 -0.54
CA ASP A 193 -7.50 -26.43 -1.69
C ASP A 193 -5.99 -26.19 -1.60
N ALA A 194 -5.18 -27.19 -2.01
CA ALA A 194 -3.72 -27.09 -1.97
C ALA A 194 -3.18 -25.83 -2.70
N ASN A 195 -3.91 -25.33 -3.71
CA ASN A 195 -3.60 -24.09 -4.42
C ASN A 195 -3.69 -22.84 -3.53
N MET A 196 -4.56 -22.84 -2.51
CA MET A 196 -4.61 -21.74 -1.54
C MET A 196 -3.29 -21.59 -0.77
N GLY A 197 -2.52 -22.66 -0.59
CA GLY A 197 -1.19 -22.60 0.05
C GLY A 197 -0.16 -21.84 -0.80
N SER A 198 -0.20 -22.05 -2.11
CA SER A 198 0.73 -21.48 -3.08
C SER A 198 0.52 -19.97 -3.24
N ASP A 199 -0.73 -19.53 -3.42
CA ASP A 199 -1.02 -18.08 -3.54
C ASP A 199 -0.78 -17.34 -2.22
N ARG A 200 -1.04 -18.02 -1.11
CA ARG A 200 -0.71 -17.52 0.23
C ARG A 200 0.80 -17.31 0.36
N ASN A 201 1.63 -18.22 -0.17
CA ASN A 201 3.08 -18.06 -0.18
C ASN A 201 3.53 -16.88 -1.04
N ILE A 202 2.96 -16.71 -2.24
CA ILE A 202 3.25 -15.54 -3.08
C ILE A 202 2.88 -14.24 -2.37
N GLN A 203 1.72 -14.21 -1.75
CA GLN A 203 1.24 -13.03 -1.05
C GLN A 203 2.09 -12.69 0.19
N MET A 204 2.47 -13.70 0.98
CA MET A 204 3.44 -13.55 2.08
C MET A 204 4.74 -12.95 1.57
N THR A 205 5.28 -13.55 0.50
CA THR A 205 6.54 -13.17 -0.12
C THR A 205 6.47 -11.71 -0.55
N ARG A 206 5.36 -11.28 -1.17
CA ARG A 206 5.12 -9.88 -1.52
C ARG A 206 5.13 -8.96 -0.29
N GLY A 207 4.47 -9.36 0.79
CA GLY A 207 4.48 -8.61 2.06
C GLY A 207 5.89 -8.44 2.66
N TYR A 208 6.72 -9.48 2.60
CA TYR A 208 8.13 -9.40 3.01
C TYR A 208 8.94 -8.46 2.12
N LEU A 209 8.75 -8.53 0.80
CA LEU A 209 9.43 -7.66 -0.17
C LEU A 209 9.07 -6.19 0.03
N GLU A 210 7.79 -5.87 0.21
CA GLU A 210 7.34 -4.49 0.44
C GLU A 210 7.99 -3.90 1.69
N ARG A 211 8.07 -4.68 2.77
CA ARG A 211 8.74 -4.26 4.01
C ARG A 211 10.25 -4.11 3.84
N ALA A 212 10.89 -5.02 3.11
CA ALA A 212 12.31 -4.93 2.79
C ALA A 212 12.63 -3.64 2.02
N ILE A 213 11.81 -3.32 1.01
CA ILE A 213 11.91 -2.09 0.22
C ILE A 213 11.71 -0.85 1.10
N ASP A 214 10.73 -0.86 2.01
CA ASP A 214 10.48 0.26 2.92
C ASP A 214 11.64 0.50 3.89
N MET A 215 12.19 -0.57 4.48
CA MET A 215 13.36 -0.46 5.36
C MET A 215 14.56 0.10 4.62
N LEU A 216 14.89 -0.45 3.44
CA LEU A 216 16.01 0.04 2.65
C LEU A 216 15.81 1.50 2.21
N ASN A 217 14.61 1.89 1.78
CA ASN A 217 14.32 3.28 1.40
C ASN A 217 14.34 4.26 2.58
N SER A 218 14.14 3.77 3.81
CA SER A 218 14.25 4.59 5.02
C SER A 218 15.69 4.82 5.45
N ASP A 219 16.62 3.96 5.03
CA ASP A 219 18.04 4.11 5.31
C ASP A 219 18.64 5.26 4.47
N GLN A 220 19.41 6.15 5.10
CA GLN A 220 20.08 7.26 4.42
C GLN A 220 21.37 6.83 3.71
N ARG A 221 22.02 5.75 4.15
CA ARG A 221 23.30 5.28 3.59
C ARG A 221 23.08 4.34 2.43
N ASP A 222 23.78 4.58 1.31
CA ASP A 222 23.65 3.76 0.10
C ASP A 222 24.64 2.59 0.01
N TYR A 223 25.58 2.49 0.97
CA TYR A 223 26.61 1.45 1.02
C TYR A 223 27.29 1.21 -0.33
N ALA A 224 27.90 2.27 -0.89
CA ALA A 224 28.54 2.23 -2.20
C ALA A 224 27.63 1.81 -3.38
N GLY A 225 26.31 1.99 -3.25
CA GLY A 225 25.32 1.69 -4.30
C GLY A 225 24.55 0.38 -4.08
N HIS A 226 24.98 -0.46 -3.13
CA HIS A 226 24.37 -1.77 -2.87
C HIS A 226 22.92 -1.66 -2.35
N ARG A 227 22.59 -0.61 -1.56
CA ARG A 227 21.20 -0.40 -1.13
C ARG A 227 20.29 -0.11 -2.32
N ALA A 228 20.67 0.82 -3.19
CA ALA A 228 19.89 1.15 -4.39
C ALA A 228 19.73 -0.06 -5.33
N ALA A 229 20.77 -0.88 -5.50
CA ALA A 229 20.71 -2.11 -6.27
C ALA A 229 19.73 -3.13 -5.65
N ALA A 230 19.83 -3.39 -4.34
CA ALA A 230 18.92 -4.29 -3.64
C ALA A 230 17.46 -3.82 -3.72
N VAL A 231 17.18 -2.52 -3.59
CA VAL A 231 15.82 -1.96 -3.76
C VAL A 231 15.28 -2.22 -5.15
N ARG A 232 16.12 -2.11 -6.20
CA ARG A 232 15.74 -2.40 -7.58
C ARG A 232 15.37 -3.87 -7.76
N ASP A 233 16.23 -4.79 -7.34
CA ASP A 233 15.99 -6.24 -7.47
C ASP A 233 14.75 -6.69 -6.67
N LEU A 234 14.56 -6.17 -5.45
CA LEU A 234 13.34 -6.44 -4.67
C LEU A 234 12.08 -5.88 -5.35
N GLY A 235 12.21 -4.73 -6.01
CA GLY A 235 11.15 -4.13 -6.82
C GLY A 235 10.78 -5.00 -8.03
N GLU A 236 11.77 -5.57 -8.72
CA GLU A 236 11.57 -6.50 -9.83
C GLU A 236 10.88 -7.80 -9.35
N ALA A 237 11.35 -8.37 -8.25
CA ALA A 237 10.71 -9.53 -7.62
C ALA A 237 9.24 -9.23 -7.25
N ARG A 238 8.95 -8.04 -6.71
CA ARG A 238 7.59 -7.60 -6.38
C ARG A 238 6.70 -7.58 -7.63
N VAL A 239 7.20 -7.06 -8.75
CA VAL A 239 6.47 -7.02 -10.03
C VAL A 239 6.23 -8.44 -10.56
N ALA A 240 7.23 -9.33 -10.49
CA ALA A 240 7.08 -10.73 -10.90
C ALA A 240 6.00 -11.46 -10.08
N LEU A 241 5.96 -11.27 -8.76
CA LEU A 241 4.91 -11.85 -7.91
C LEU A 241 3.52 -11.28 -8.21
N GLN A 242 3.42 -9.98 -8.54
CA GLN A 242 2.15 -9.40 -9.00
C GLN A 242 1.68 -10.02 -10.32
N GLN A 243 2.61 -10.31 -11.24
CA GLN A 243 2.30 -11.00 -12.49
C GLN A 243 1.87 -12.45 -12.25
N ALA A 244 2.55 -13.17 -11.35
CA ALA A 244 2.17 -14.51 -10.93
C ALA A 244 0.72 -14.56 -10.40
N LEU A 245 0.35 -13.63 -9.51
CA LEU A 245 -1.02 -13.53 -9.03
C LEU A 245 -2.02 -13.20 -10.14
N ARG A 246 -1.67 -12.36 -11.12
CA ARG A 246 -2.56 -12.07 -12.25
C ARG A 246 -2.79 -13.28 -13.15
N VAL A 247 -1.75 -14.10 -13.37
CA VAL A 247 -1.85 -15.35 -14.14
C VAL A 247 -2.77 -16.32 -13.41
N ASP A 248 -2.56 -16.49 -12.12
CA ASP A 248 -3.38 -17.37 -11.28
C ASP A 248 -4.83 -16.90 -11.19
N MET A 249 -5.07 -15.60 -10.98
CA MET A 249 -6.42 -15.02 -10.96
C MET A 249 -7.18 -15.22 -12.28
N LYS A 250 -6.48 -15.23 -13.43
CA LYS A 250 -7.10 -15.58 -14.72
C LYS A 250 -7.46 -17.07 -14.82
N ALA A 251 -6.78 -17.94 -14.08
CA ALA A 251 -7.02 -19.37 -14.06
C ALA A 251 -8.09 -19.80 -13.04
N VAL A 252 -8.18 -19.13 -11.88
CA VAL A 252 -8.98 -19.61 -10.72
C VAL A 252 -10.15 -18.69 -10.35
N GLY A 253 -10.22 -17.44 -10.86
CA GLY A 253 -11.40 -16.58 -10.73
C GLY A 253 -11.60 -15.86 -9.39
N ALA A 254 -10.77 -16.09 -8.36
CA ALA A 254 -10.66 -15.23 -7.18
C ALA A 254 -9.36 -15.52 -6.37
N PRO A 255 -8.70 -14.51 -5.76
CA PRO A 255 -7.42 -14.65 -5.07
C PRO A 255 -7.52 -15.07 -3.58
N PRO A 256 -6.62 -15.93 -3.06
CA PRO A 256 -6.51 -16.27 -1.64
C PRO A 256 -5.95 -15.14 -0.77
N SER A 257 -5.77 -15.39 0.54
CA SER A 257 -5.39 -14.40 1.57
C SER A 257 -3.94 -14.37 2.01
N VAL A 258 -3.43 -13.20 2.42
CA VAL A 258 -2.08 -13.03 2.97
C VAL A 258 -2.08 -13.36 4.48
N PRO A 259 -1.14 -14.10 5.04
CA PRO A 259 -1.02 -14.26 6.49
C PRO A 259 -0.15 -13.17 7.12
N ASP A 260 -0.38 -12.99 8.42
CA ASP A 260 0.20 -11.97 9.30
C ASP A 260 1.74 -12.02 9.33
N ILE A 261 2.37 -10.84 9.21
CA ILE A 261 3.80 -10.67 9.48
C ILE A 261 3.93 -9.56 10.52
N ASP A 262 4.30 -9.90 11.75
CA ASP A 262 4.49 -8.96 12.86
C ASP A 262 5.48 -7.82 12.51
N ARG A 263 5.06 -6.56 12.69
CA ARG A 263 5.82 -5.31 12.41
C ARG A 263 6.26 -4.57 13.66
N SER A 264 5.93 -5.06 14.85
CA SER A 264 6.15 -4.37 16.12
C SER A 264 7.63 -4.07 16.40
N GLY A 265 8.57 -4.84 15.82
CA GLY A 265 10.02 -4.64 15.95
C GLY A 265 10.63 -3.48 15.16
N LEU A 266 9.92 -2.86 14.20
CA LEU A 266 10.49 -1.86 13.27
C LEU A 266 10.68 -0.45 13.86
N ARG A 267 10.24 -0.20 15.09
CA ARG A 267 10.05 1.16 15.61
C ARG A 267 11.24 1.76 16.38
N LYS A 268 12.35 1.04 16.54
CA LYS A 268 13.55 1.55 17.24
C LYS A 268 14.84 0.92 16.70
N GLN A 269 15.35 1.30 15.53
CA GLN A 269 16.68 0.85 15.12
C GLN A 269 17.51 2.00 14.53
N SER A 270 18.35 2.55 15.39
CA SER A 270 19.47 3.44 15.08
C SER A 270 20.72 2.69 14.58
N ALA A 271 20.55 1.48 14.02
CA ALA A 271 21.65 0.70 13.45
C ALA A 271 21.29 0.23 12.04
N SER A 272 21.69 1.03 11.05
CA SER A 272 21.74 0.73 9.61
C SER A 272 22.07 -0.75 9.31
N ASN A 273 23.00 -1.34 10.08
CA ASN A 273 23.47 -2.72 9.91
C ASN A 273 22.43 -3.77 10.35
N GLU A 274 21.69 -3.53 11.43
CA GLU A 274 20.62 -4.41 11.89
C GLU A 274 19.48 -4.47 10.87
N ASN A 275 19.22 -3.35 10.17
CA ASN A 275 18.26 -3.31 9.07
C ASN A 275 18.72 -4.17 7.89
N LEU A 276 20.01 -4.12 7.50
CA LEU A 276 20.54 -4.98 6.44
C LEU A 276 20.40 -6.47 6.80
N GLU A 277 20.71 -6.86 8.03
CA GLU A 277 20.54 -8.24 8.51
C GLU A 277 19.07 -8.67 8.53
N LEU A 278 18.17 -7.79 9.00
CA LEU A 278 16.74 -8.06 9.04
C LEU A 278 16.15 -8.20 7.64
N VAL A 279 16.53 -7.32 6.71
CA VAL A 279 16.15 -7.40 5.30
C VAL A 279 16.66 -8.70 4.69
N ASN A 280 17.90 -9.10 4.96
CA ASN A 280 18.46 -10.36 4.46
C ASN A 280 17.69 -11.58 5.00
N ARG A 281 17.27 -11.57 6.28
CA ARG A 281 16.39 -12.60 6.85
C ARG A 281 15.03 -12.66 6.14
N TYR A 282 14.42 -11.51 5.82
CA TYR A 282 13.16 -11.49 5.07
C TYR A 282 13.33 -11.98 3.63
N ALA A 283 14.39 -11.57 2.94
CA ALA A 283 14.70 -12.06 1.61
C ALA A 283 14.96 -13.58 1.62
N GLN A 284 15.66 -14.10 2.61
CA GLN A 284 15.88 -15.54 2.79
C GLN A 284 14.56 -16.29 3.04
N LYS A 285 13.69 -15.78 3.92
CA LYS A 285 12.38 -16.39 4.19
C LYS A 285 11.52 -16.42 2.93
N ALA A 286 11.46 -15.32 2.19
CA ALA A 286 10.79 -15.23 0.89
C ALA A 286 11.33 -16.28 -0.10
N LEU A 287 12.64 -16.46 -0.15
CA LEU A 287 13.31 -17.44 -1.01
C LEU A 287 12.94 -18.88 -0.63
N SER A 288 13.00 -19.22 0.66
CA SER A 288 12.60 -20.55 1.15
C SER A 288 11.14 -20.87 0.86
N MET A 289 10.26 -19.87 0.96
CA MET A 289 8.84 -20.03 0.65
C MET A 289 8.59 -20.28 -0.84
N LEU A 290 9.26 -19.53 -1.73
CA LEU A 290 9.15 -19.76 -3.17
C LEU A 290 9.80 -21.08 -3.59
N GLN A 291 10.91 -21.49 -2.98
CA GLN A 291 11.56 -22.77 -3.29
C GLN A 291 10.76 -24.00 -2.85
N GLY A 292 10.01 -23.87 -1.75
CA GLY A 292 9.13 -24.94 -1.27
C GLY A 292 7.81 -25.05 -2.05
N ASP A 293 7.53 -24.10 -2.94
CA ASP A 293 6.32 -24.10 -3.73
C ASP A 293 6.49 -24.93 -5.01
N ALA A 294 5.51 -25.78 -5.32
CA ALA A 294 5.52 -26.64 -6.51
C ALA A 294 5.09 -25.87 -7.77
N HIS A 295 4.24 -24.84 -7.63
CA HIS A 295 3.64 -24.14 -8.76
C HIS A 295 4.53 -22.99 -9.28
N ASP A 296 4.89 -22.97 -10.56
CA ASP A 296 5.83 -21.98 -11.11
C ASP A 296 5.14 -20.74 -11.73
N TYR A 297 3.81 -20.75 -11.79
CA TYR A 297 3.00 -19.61 -12.26
C TYR A 297 3.41 -19.10 -13.65
N GLY A 298 3.77 -20.00 -14.56
CA GLY A 298 4.23 -19.61 -15.90
C GLY A 298 5.63 -19.00 -15.92
N GLY A 299 6.52 -19.38 -14.99
CA GLY A 299 7.92 -18.95 -14.93
C GLY A 299 8.18 -17.76 -13.99
N TYR A 300 7.13 -17.14 -13.45
CA TYR A 300 7.29 -15.96 -12.60
C TYR A 300 7.86 -16.27 -11.21
N ARG A 301 7.62 -17.48 -10.69
CA ARG A 301 8.26 -17.92 -9.44
C ARG A 301 9.76 -18.06 -9.62
N ALA A 302 10.20 -18.79 -10.66
CA ALA A 302 11.63 -18.92 -10.98
C ALA A 302 12.32 -17.55 -11.16
N LYS A 303 11.66 -16.62 -11.86
CA LYS A 303 12.17 -15.24 -12.00
C LYS A 303 12.32 -14.53 -10.64
N ALA A 304 11.27 -14.55 -9.81
CA ALA A 304 11.29 -13.92 -8.49
C ALA A 304 12.38 -14.53 -7.57
N ILE A 305 12.64 -15.84 -7.68
CA ILE A 305 13.75 -16.50 -6.98
C ILE A 305 15.10 -15.91 -7.45
N GLY A 306 15.31 -15.77 -8.76
CA GLY A 306 16.54 -15.19 -9.31
C GLY A 306 16.77 -13.75 -8.84
N ASP A 307 15.72 -12.93 -8.85
CA ASP A 307 15.78 -11.53 -8.39
C ASP A 307 16.07 -11.44 -6.87
N LEU A 308 15.45 -12.31 -6.07
CA LEU A 308 15.74 -12.43 -4.63
C LEU A 308 17.17 -12.89 -4.35
N GLN A 309 17.72 -13.80 -5.15
CA GLN A 309 19.11 -14.23 -5.02
C GLN A 309 20.08 -13.08 -5.29
N ARG A 310 19.83 -12.26 -6.33
CA ARG A 310 20.61 -11.04 -6.62
C ARG A 310 20.52 -10.04 -5.46
N ALA A 311 19.30 -9.73 -5.00
CA ALA A 311 19.11 -8.83 -3.85
C ALA A 311 19.87 -9.30 -2.61
N ARG A 312 19.90 -10.61 -2.33
CA ARG A 312 20.68 -11.16 -1.20
C ARG A 312 22.19 -11.04 -1.40
N ALA A 313 22.69 -11.21 -2.62
CA ALA A 313 24.10 -10.97 -2.92
C ALA A 313 24.50 -9.52 -2.62
N GLU A 314 23.67 -8.55 -3.03
CA GLU A 314 23.86 -7.12 -2.74
C GLU A 314 23.81 -6.82 -1.23
N LEU A 315 22.86 -7.40 -0.49
CA LEU A 315 22.77 -7.25 0.97
C LEU A 315 23.99 -7.83 1.69
N ASN A 316 24.49 -8.98 1.25
CA ASN A 316 25.70 -9.58 1.80
C ASN A 316 26.94 -8.73 1.50
N ALA A 317 27.05 -8.16 0.29
CA ALA A 317 28.12 -7.23 -0.07
C ALA A 317 28.07 -5.96 0.80
N ALA A 318 26.88 -5.40 1.03
CA ALA A 318 26.69 -4.27 1.93
C ALA A 318 27.11 -4.58 3.38
N LEU A 319 26.77 -5.77 3.90
CA LEU A 319 27.19 -6.23 5.22
C LEU A 319 28.71 -6.42 5.32
N GLN A 320 29.35 -6.96 4.28
CA GLN A 320 30.81 -7.09 4.23
C GLN A 320 31.50 -5.71 4.20
N TYR A 321 30.98 -4.78 3.40
CA TYR A 321 31.49 -3.42 3.33
C TYR A 321 31.45 -2.72 4.69
N VAL A 322 30.36 -2.92 5.44
CA VAL A 322 30.21 -2.41 6.80
C VAL A 322 31.26 -2.99 7.74
N ASN A 323 31.57 -4.29 7.65
CA ASN A 323 32.50 -4.97 8.56
C ASN A 323 33.99 -4.64 8.28
N GLN A 324 34.30 -4.03 7.13
CA GLN A 324 35.66 -3.62 6.76
C GLN A 324 36.01 -2.19 7.22
N ARG A 325 35.06 -1.46 7.80
CA ARG A 325 35.22 -0.09 8.30
C ARG A 325 35.21 -0.05 9.82
#